data_AF-A0AAD4SH53-F1
#
_entry.id   AF-A0AAD4SH53-F1
#
_cell.length_a   1.000
_cell.length_b   1.000
_cell.length_c   1.000
_cell.angle_alpha   90.00
_cell.angle_beta   90.00
_cell.angle_gamma   90.00
#
_symmetry.space_group_name_H-M   'P 1'
#
loop_
_entity.id
_entity.type
_entity.pdbx_description
1 polymer ?
#
loop_
_entity_poly.entity_id
_entity_poly.type
_entity_poly.pdbx_seq_one_letter_code
_entity_poly.pdbx_strand_id
1 'polypeptide(L)'
;MIHIQEVERVVLPRFKEMKNRDNLTPGALFSLHHKDLADKGKKWMKDTTQACMLVTTLIATVMFAAAFTLPGGSDRNTGLPLTASTTAFKIFIISDAISLFAACTSVLMFFSLLTARYAERDFLTSLPMKLILGLLTLFISIATMMATFAATLVIVLRQQASWVFIPVSILAAIPVVLFGLSQFPLFVDIVSSTYGRGIFRNRSKKAYLAKPVYSGGYGNVEVLEV
;
A
#
# COMPACT_ATOMS: atom_id res chain seq x y z
N MET A 1 -11.54 4.51 8.95
CA MET A 1 -12.08 5.88 8.79
C MET A 1 -13.20 5.96 7.76
N ILE A 2 -13.10 5.28 6.62
CA ILE A 2 -14.20 5.10 5.65
C ILE A 2 -15.47 4.58 6.35
N HIS A 3 -15.33 3.64 7.29
CA HIS A 3 -16.43 3.13 8.11
C HIS A 3 -17.11 4.18 9.02
N ILE A 4 -16.45 5.28 9.42
CA ILE A 4 -17.08 6.30 10.28
C ILE A 4 -18.08 7.11 9.48
N GLN A 5 -17.68 7.61 8.30
CA GLN A 5 -18.59 8.28 7.38
C GLN A 5 -19.71 7.34 6.90
N GLU A 6 -19.42 6.05 6.77
CA GLU A 6 -20.42 5.07 6.35
C GLU A 6 -21.45 4.76 7.46
N VAL A 7 -21.01 4.69 8.73
CA VAL A 7 -21.92 4.65 9.88
C VAL A 7 -22.72 5.96 9.96
N GLU A 8 -22.08 7.11 9.76
CA GLU A 8 -22.72 8.43 9.78
C GLU A 8 -23.75 8.62 8.65
N ARG A 9 -23.62 7.90 7.53
CA ARG A 9 -24.60 7.87 6.43
C ARG A 9 -25.82 7.00 6.74
N VAL A 10 -25.70 6.04 7.66
CA VAL A 10 -26.82 5.17 8.07
C VAL A 10 -27.64 5.82 9.18
N VAL A 11 -27.03 6.70 9.98
CA VAL A 11 -27.71 7.43 11.06
C VAL A 11 -28.58 8.57 10.49
N LEU A 12 -29.86 8.63 10.87
CA LEU A 12 -30.75 9.73 10.46
C LEU A 12 -30.16 11.09 10.90
N PRO A 13 -30.33 12.16 10.11
CA PRO A 13 -29.78 13.49 10.42
C PRO A 13 -30.12 13.98 11.84
N ARG A 14 -31.33 13.69 12.34
CA ARG A 14 -31.76 14.05 13.70
C ARG A 14 -30.93 13.41 14.82
N PHE A 15 -30.37 12.22 14.60
CA PHE A 15 -29.58 11.53 15.62
C PHE A 15 -28.11 11.94 15.60
N LYS A 16 -27.62 12.66 14.59
CA LYS A 16 -26.22 13.11 14.49
C LYS A 16 -25.84 14.14 15.55
N GLU A 17 -26.80 14.99 15.93
CA GLU A 17 -26.61 16.06 16.91
C GLU A 17 -27.24 15.74 18.27
N MET A 18 -27.98 14.63 18.38
CA MET A 18 -28.54 14.20 19.66
C MET A 18 -27.41 13.92 20.65
N LYS A 19 -27.57 14.42 21.87
CA LYS A 19 -26.59 14.23 22.92
C LYS A 19 -27.05 13.13 23.86
N ASN A 20 -26.11 12.27 24.28
CA ASN A 20 -26.31 11.32 25.37
C ASN A 20 -26.56 12.08 26.71
N ARG A 21 -26.96 11.37 27.77
CA ARG A 21 -27.01 11.82 29.17
C ARG A 21 -25.74 12.55 29.61
N ASP A 22 -24.58 12.18 29.07
CA ASP A 22 -23.29 12.84 29.32
C ASP A 22 -23.06 14.09 28.43
N ASN A 23 -24.09 14.57 27.74
CA ASN A 23 -24.08 15.72 26.83
C ASN A 23 -23.11 15.56 25.62
N LEU A 24 -22.79 14.32 25.23
CA LEU A 24 -21.90 13.98 24.12
C LEU A 24 -22.69 13.60 22.85
N THR A 25 -22.27 14.11 21.69
CA THR A 25 -22.80 13.67 20.39
C THR A 25 -22.23 12.29 20.01
N PRO A 26 -22.89 11.52 19.12
CA PRO A 26 -22.38 10.22 18.66
C PRO A 26 -20.97 10.28 18.10
N GLY A 27 -20.63 11.36 17.38
CA GLY A 27 -19.27 11.56 16.85
C GLY A 27 -18.23 11.81 17.94
N ALA A 28 -18.58 12.59 18.97
CA ALA A 28 -17.71 12.83 20.13
C ALA A 28 -17.53 11.56 20.97
N LEU A 29 -18.62 10.81 21.22
CA LEU A 29 -18.60 9.54 21.94
C LEU A 29 -17.77 8.48 21.20
N PHE A 30 -17.94 8.37 19.88
CA PHE A 30 -17.14 7.46 19.05
C PHE A 30 -15.65 7.82 19.10
N SER A 31 -15.32 9.11 18.95
CA SER A 31 -13.93 9.58 19.00
C SER A 31 -13.30 9.36 20.38
N LEU A 32 -14.07 9.51 21.46
CA LEU A 32 -13.63 9.23 22.83
C LEU A 32 -13.27 7.75 23.01
N HIS A 33 -14.16 6.84 22.62
CA HIS A 33 -13.93 5.39 22.77
C HIS A 33 -12.86 4.85 21.82
N HIS A 34 -12.64 5.48 20.66
CA HIS A 34 -11.68 5.01 19.66
C HIS A 34 -10.37 5.82 19.65
N LYS A 35 -10.15 6.68 20.64
CA LYS A 35 -8.93 7.50 20.74
C LYS A 35 -7.65 6.65 20.81
N ASP A 36 -7.66 5.63 21.67
CA ASP A 36 -6.52 4.70 21.80
C ASP A 36 -6.22 3.96 20.49
N LEU A 37 -7.26 3.54 19.75
CA LEU A 37 -7.11 2.92 18.44
C LEU A 37 -6.56 3.90 17.39
N ALA A 38 -7.00 5.15 17.42
CA ALA A 38 -6.50 6.19 16.52
C ALA A 38 -5.02 6.52 16.80
N ASP A 39 -4.63 6.60 18.07
CA ASP A 39 -3.25 6.83 18.48
C ASP A 39 -2.34 5.64 18.13
N LYS A 40 -2.82 4.40 18.34
CA LYS A 40 -2.14 3.18 17.87
C LYS A 40 -1.99 3.16 16.36
N GLY A 41 -3.03 3.53 15.61
CA GLY A 41 -2.99 3.60 14.14
C GLY A 41 -2.00 4.64 13.64
N LYS A 42 -1.96 5.83 14.26
CA LYS A 42 -0.96 6.88 13.98
C LYS A 42 0.46 6.39 14.23
N LYS A 43 0.69 5.72 15.37
CA LYS A 43 2.00 5.17 15.72
C LYS A 43 2.42 4.10 14.70
N TRP A 44 1.53 3.14 14.41
CA TRP A 44 1.77 2.11 13.41
C TRP A 44 2.11 2.70 12.04
N MET A 45 1.37 3.73 11.62
CA MET A 45 1.63 4.44 10.36
C MET A 45 3.03 5.05 10.33
N LYS A 46 3.44 5.73 11.41
CA LYS A 46 4.75 6.38 11.54
C LYS A 46 5.88 5.35 11.52
N ASP A 47 5.75 4.29 12.32
CA ASP A 47 6.75 3.22 12.43
C ASP A 47 6.90 2.50 11.07
N THR A 48 5.78 2.18 10.42
CA THR A 48 5.76 1.57 9.08
C THR A 48 6.37 2.50 8.02
N THR A 49 6.00 3.78 8.02
CA THR A 49 6.53 4.78 7.08
C THR A 49 8.06 4.90 7.20
N GLN A 50 8.58 4.94 8.43
CA GLN A 50 10.03 4.97 8.67
C GLN A 50 10.72 3.69 8.21
N ALA A 51 10.17 2.52 8.55
CA ALA A 51 10.73 1.23 8.13
C ALA A 51 10.75 1.10 6.59
N CYS A 52 9.64 1.45 5.93
CA CYS A 52 9.56 1.45 4.48
C CYS A 52 10.56 2.41 3.85
N MET A 53 10.72 3.63 4.38
CA MET A 53 11.75 4.55 3.88
C MET A 53 13.16 3.98 3.93
N LEU A 54 13.51 3.28 5.01
CA LEU A 54 14.82 2.63 5.11
C LEU A 54 14.99 1.56 4.03
N VAL A 55 13.99 0.69 3.84
CA VAL A 55 13.99 -0.32 2.78
C VAL A 55 14.09 0.32 1.40
N THR A 56 13.28 1.33 1.11
CA THR A 56 13.29 2.04 -0.17
C THR A 56 14.63 2.73 -0.44
N THR A 57 15.22 3.35 0.57
CA THR A 57 16.54 4.01 0.46
C THR A 57 17.64 2.99 0.20
N LEU A 58 17.55 1.81 0.83
CA LEU A 58 18.48 0.71 0.56
C LEU A 58 18.37 0.22 -0.88
N ILE A 59 17.14 0.03 -1.38
CA ILE A 59 16.91 -0.33 -2.79
C ILE A 59 17.52 0.73 -3.71
N ALA A 60 17.20 2.00 -3.51
CA ALA A 60 17.75 3.09 -4.31
C ALA A 60 19.29 3.06 -4.33
N THR A 61 19.92 2.80 -3.18
CA THR A 61 21.38 2.71 -3.06
C THR A 61 21.96 1.55 -3.87
N VAL A 62 21.36 0.35 -3.74
CA VAL A 62 21.81 -0.85 -4.44
C VAL A 62 21.66 -0.70 -5.95
N MET A 63 20.53 -0.17 -6.40
CA MET A 63 20.25 0.04 -7.83
C MET A 63 21.15 1.14 -8.41
N PHE A 64 21.36 2.23 -7.68
CA PHE A 64 22.29 3.28 -8.10
C PHE A 64 23.71 2.71 -8.27
N ALA A 65 24.19 1.90 -7.33
CA ALA A 65 25.47 1.22 -7.46
C ALA A 65 25.48 0.26 -8.67
N ALA A 66 24.40 -0.48 -8.91
CA ALA A 66 24.27 -1.38 -10.05
C ALA A 66 24.34 -0.62 -11.40
N ALA A 67 23.71 0.55 -11.51
CA ALA A 67 23.74 1.39 -12.71
C ALA A 67 25.17 1.76 -13.15
N PHE A 68 26.05 2.06 -12.19
CA PHE A 68 27.46 2.38 -12.47
C PHE A 68 28.36 1.16 -12.56
N THR A 69 27.96 0.05 -11.94
CA THR A 69 28.70 -1.22 -11.99
C THR A 69 28.20 -2.03 -13.18
N LEU A 70 28.48 -1.55 -14.40
CA LEU A 70 28.05 -2.17 -15.66
C LEU A 70 28.30 -3.69 -15.67
N PRO A 71 27.25 -4.52 -15.65
CA PRO A 71 27.43 -5.97 -15.66
C PRO A 71 27.98 -6.42 -17.02
N GLY A 72 29.06 -7.23 -16.99
CA GLY A 72 29.69 -7.80 -18.18
C GLY A 72 30.93 -7.08 -18.69
N GLY A 73 31.39 -6.02 -18.01
CA GLY A 73 32.66 -5.34 -18.30
C GLY A 73 32.63 -4.40 -19.49
N SER A 74 33.71 -3.62 -19.64
CA SER A 74 33.91 -2.62 -20.71
C SER A 74 34.95 -3.11 -21.70
N ASP A 75 34.73 -2.83 -22.98
CA ASP A 75 35.68 -3.14 -24.05
C ASP A 75 36.84 -2.15 -23.96
N ARG A 76 38.07 -2.67 -23.85
CA ARG A 76 39.29 -1.87 -23.62
C ARG A 76 39.59 -0.89 -24.75
N ASN A 77 39.05 -1.12 -25.95
CA ASN A 77 39.30 -0.29 -27.13
C ASN A 77 38.22 0.78 -27.36
N THR A 78 36.98 0.55 -26.93
CA THR A 78 35.85 1.45 -27.21
C THR A 78 35.25 2.08 -25.96
N GLY A 79 35.58 1.58 -24.77
CA GLY A 79 35.00 2.00 -23.49
C GLY A 79 33.54 1.57 -23.30
N LEU A 80 32.92 0.97 -24.31
CA LEU A 80 31.52 0.55 -24.31
C LEU A 80 31.34 -0.77 -23.53
N PRO A 81 30.19 -1.01 -22.88
CA PRO A 81 29.91 -2.29 -22.22
C PRO A 81 29.94 -3.42 -23.26
N LEU A 82 30.72 -4.50 -23.03
CA LEU A 82 30.83 -5.64 -23.97
C LEU A 82 29.44 -6.23 -24.31
N THR A 83 28.51 -6.14 -23.36
CA THR A 83 27.16 -6.70 -23.44
C THR A 83 26.09 -5.68 -23.85
N ALA A 84 26.47 -4.46 -24.25
CA ALA A 84 25.56 -3.34 -24.53
C ALA A 84 24.47 -3.65 -25.58
N SER A 85 24.77 -4.53 -26.54
CA SER A 85 23.85 -4.92 -27.62
C SER A 85 22.90 -6.05 -27.23
N THR A 86 23.08 -6.69 -26.08
CA THR A 86 22.26 -7.84 -25.67
C THR A 86 20.90 -7.42 -25.09
N THR A 87 19.87 -8.22 -25.35
CA THR A 87 18.52 -8.00 -24.83
C THR A 87 18.51 -7.94 -23.29
N ALA A 88 19.31 -8.77 -22.62
CA ALA A 88 19.42 -8.78 -21.16
C ALA A 88 19.96 -7.46 -20.60
N PHE A 89 20.95 -6.84 -21.26
CA PHE A 89 21.50 -5.56 -20.85
C PHE A 89 20.50 -4.40 -21.01
N LYS A 90 19.70 -4.41 -22.09
CA LYS A 90 18.61 -3.43 -22.27
C LYS A 90 17.56 -3.55 -21.17
N ILE A 91 17.15 -4.79 -20.84
CA ILE A 91 16.22 -5.07 -19.74
C ILE A 91 16.82 -4.59 -18.42
N PHE A 92 18.10 -4.88 -18.16
CA PHE A 92 18.82 -4.42 -16.97
C PHE A 92 18.74 -2.89 -16.80
N ILE A 93 19.15 -2.10 -17.80
CA ILE A 93 19.15 -0.63 -17.70
C ILE A 93 17.73 -0.09 -17.50
N ILE A 94 16.75 -0.59 -18.25
CA ILE A 94 15.36 -0.10 -18.17
C ILE A 94 14.76 -0.44 -16.80
N SER A 95 14.93 -1.67 -16.33
CA SER A 95 14.44 -2.10 -15.01
C SER A 95 15.13 -1.36 -13.87
N ASP A 96 16.44 -1.13 -13.99
CA ASP A 96 17.22 -0.38 -13.01
C ASP A 96 16.72 1.07 -12.87
N ALA A 97 16.55 1.77 -14.00
CA ALA A 97 16.01 3.12 -14.01
C ALA A 97 14.60 3.17 -13.40
N ILE A 98 13.71 2.25 -13.78
CA ILE A 98 12.34 2.19 -13.21
C ILE A 98 12.42 1.94 -11.70
N SER A 99 13.29 1.03 -11.24
CA SER A 99 13.46 0.76 -9.81
C SER A 99 13.91 2.00 -9.04
N LEU A 100 14.86 2.76 -9.58
CA LEU A 100 15.35 4.00 -8.98
C LEU A 100 14.30 5.10 -8.92
N PHE A 101 13.61 5.39 -10.02
CA PHE A 101 12.56 6.40 -10.03
C PHE A 101 11.39 6.03 -9.11
N ALA A 102 11.00 4.76 -9.10
CA ALA A 102 9.96 4.26 -8.21
C ALA A 102 10.40 4.33 -6.74
N ALA A 103 11.65 4.00 -6.42
CA ALA A 103 12.21 4.14 -5.07
C ALA A 103 12.22 5.61 -4.62
N CYS A 104 12.74 6.53 -5.43
CA CYS A 104 12.74 7.96 -5.12
C CYS A 104 11.33 8.50 -4.89
N THR A 105 10.36 8.10 -5.73
CA THR A 105 8.96 8.50 -5.57
C THR A 105 8.38 7.97 -4.26
N SER A 106 8.65 6.72 -3.92
CA SER A 106 8.21 6.10 -2.67
C SER A 106 8.81 6.79 -1.44
N VAL A 107 10.12 7.12 -1.47
CA VAL A 107 10.77 7.92 -0.41
C VAL A 107 10.09 9.26 -0.23
N LEU A 108 9.80 10.01 -1.31
CA LEU A 108 9.13 11.31 -1.22
C LEU A 108 7.72 11.20 -0.64
N MET A 109 6.98 10.15 -0.99
CA MET A 109 5.63 9.90 -0.45
C MET A 109 5.67 9.58 1.04
N PHE A 110 6.58 8.69 1.47
CA PHE A 110 6.75 8.37 2.88
C PHE A 110 7.36 9.53 3.69
N PHE A 111 8.26 10.30 3.11
CA PHE A 111 8.79 11.51 3.73
C PHE A 111 7.70 12.56 3.93
N SER A 112 6.79 12.70 2.96
CA SER A 112 5.59 13.55 3.07
C SER A 112 4.65 13.07 4.18
N LEU A 113 4.61 11.76 4.46
CA LEU A 113 3.85 11.19 5.57
C LEU A 113 4.48 11.47 6.94
N LEU A 114 5.80 11.43 7.06
CA LEU A 114 6.50 11.83 8.30
C LEU A 114 6.40 13.33 8.58
N THR A 115 6.45 14.16 7.53
CA THR A 115 6.46 15.63 7.64
C THR A 115 5.06 16.22 7.83
N ALA A 116 4.01 15.43 7.60
CA ALA A 116 2.62 15.86 7.75
C ALA A 116 2.28 16.26 9.21
N ARG A 117 2.46 17.53 9.54
CA ARG A 117 1.94 18.15 10.77
C ARG A 117 0.43 18.39 10.63
N TYR A 118 -0.37 17.50 11.21
CA TYR A 118 -1.69 17.71 11.85
C TYR A 118 -2.48 19.00 11.52
N ALA A 119 -2.85 19.23 10.26
CA ALA A 119 -3.89 20.20 9.89
C ALA A 119 -5.22 19.45 9.70
N GLU A 120 -6.18 19.72 10.57
CA GLU A 120 -7.07 18.72 11.19
C GLU A 120 -8.29 18.24 10.37
N ARG A 121 -8.50 18.64 9.10
CA ARG A 121 -9.79 18.33 8.42
C ARG A 121 -9.72 17.66 7.03
N ASP A 122 -8.72 17.97 6.19
CA ASP A 122 -8.57 17.33 4.86
C ASP A 122 -7.39 16.35 4.76
N PHE A 123 -6.57 16.26 5.81
CA PHE A 123 -5.38 15.40 5.81
C PHE A 123 -5.72 13.92 5.99
N LEU A 124 -6.79 13.58 6.70
CA LEU A 124 -7.08 12.19 7.07
C LEU A 124 -7.58 11.35 5.88
N THR A 125 -8.07 11.98 4.81
CA THR A 125 -8.41 11.33 3.53
C THR A 125 -7.21 11.26 2.58
N SER A 126 -6.33 12.26 2.57
CA SER A 126 -5.16 12.29 1.70
C SER A 126 -3.97 11.47 2.23
N LEU A 127 -3.87 11.30 3.55
CA LEU A 127 -2.84 10.50 4.22
C LEU A 127 -2.86 9.01 3.82
N PRO A 128 -4.00 8.28 3.88
CA PRO A 128 -4.05 6.90 3.40
C PRO A 128 -3.78 6.81 1.90
N MET A 129 -4.19 7.79 1.09
CA MET A 129 -3.89 7.81 -0.34
C MET A 129 -2.38 7.93 -0.62
N LYS A 130 -1.67 8.81 0.11
CA LYS A 130 -0.20 8.94 0.03
C LYS A 130 0.52 7.67 0.48
N LEU A 131 0.02 7.00 1.53
CA LEU A 131 0.56 5.73 1.99
C LEU A 131 0.41 4.65 0.93
N ILE A 132 -0.79 4.50 0.36
CA ILE A 132 -1.05 3.53 -0.70
C ILE A 132 -0.15 3.81 -1.89
N LEU A 133 -0.06 5.06 -2.34
CA LEU A 133 0.79 5.43 -3.47
C LEU A 133 2.30 5.19 -3.20
N GLY A 134 2.76 5.43 -1.97
CA GLY A 134 4.13 5.12 -1.54
C GLY A 134 4.41 3.62 -1.50
N LEU A 135 3.46 2.80 -1.05
CA LEU A 135 3.56 1.34 -1.05
C LEU A 135 3.49 0.77 -2.47
N LEU A 136 2.62 1.29 -3.33
CA LEU A 136 2.52 0.89 -4.74
C LEU A 136 3.84 1.10 -5.48
N THR A 137 4.43 2.29 -5.33
CA THR A 137 5.73 2.60 -5.96
C THR A 137 6.87 1.80 -5.33
N LEU A 138 6.82 1.48 -4.02
CA LEU A 138 7.75 0.54 -3.39
C LEU A 138 7.66 -0.86 -4.00
N PHE A 139 6.45 -1.39 -4.21
CA PHE A 139 6.27 -2.70 -4.82
C PHE A 139 6.79 -2.76 -6.26
N ILE A 140 6.51 -1.72 -7.05
CA ILE A 140 7.06 -1.59 -8.40
C ILE A 140 8.59 -1.60 -8.33
N SER A 141 9.18 -0.83 -7.41
CA SER A 141 10.64 -0.76 -7.24
C SER A 141 11.27 -2.11 -6.89
N ILE A 142 10.67 -2.87 -5.97
CA ILE A 142 11.16 -4.20 -5.60
C ILE A 142 11.00 -5.17 -6.78
N ALA A 143 9.86 -5.15 -7.47
CA ALA A 143 9.62 -6.01 -8.62
C ALA A 143 10.65 -5.78 -9.74
N THR A 144 10.95 -4.51 -10.04
CA THR A 144 11.97 -4.18 -11.05
C THR A 144 13.38 -4.44 -10.55
N MET A 145 13.69 -4.27 -9.27
CA MET A 145 14.96 -4.71 -8.67
C MET A 145 15.18 -6.21 -8.87
N MET A 146 14.15 -7.03 -8.66
CA MET A 146 14.23 -8.47 -8.91
C MET A 146 14.47 -8.79 -10.40
N ALA A 147 13.83 -8.05 -11.30
CA ALA A 147 14.07 -8.17 -12.74
C ALA A 147 15.51 -7.78 -13.13
N THR A 148 16.03 -6.70 -12.55
CA THR A 148 17.43 -6.28 -12.72
C THR A 148 18.38 -7.35 -12.22
N PHE A 149 18.14 -7.91 -11.04
CA PHE A 149 18.97 -9.00 -10.50
C PHE A 149 18.99 -10.23 -11.43
N ALA A 150 17.83 -10.64 -11.94
CA ALA A 150 17.73 -11.72 -12.91
C ALA A 150 18.50 -11.41 -14.21
N ALA A 151 18.35 -10.19 -14.74
CA ALA A 151 19.07 -9.75 -15.94
C ALA A 151 20.59 -9.73 -15.72
N THR A 152 21.05 -9.22 -14.56
CA THR A 152 22.46 -9.23 -14.16
C THR A 152 23.02 -10.64 -14.09
N LEU A 153 22.28 -11.59 -13.49
CA LEU A 153 22.72 -12.99 -13.44
C LEU A 153 22.83 -13.61 -14.82
N VAL A 154 21.87 -13.36 -15.72
CA VAL A 154 21.97 -13.83 -17.11
C VAL A 154 23.20 -13.26 -17.80
N ILE A 155 23.50 -11.98 -17.60
CA ILE A 155 24.68 -11.32 -18.19
C ILE A 155 25.99 -11.92 -17.64
N VAL A 156 26.11 -12.04 -16.31
CA VAL A 156 27.32 -12.54 -15.64
C VAL A 156 27.54 -14.02 -15.91
N LEU A 157 26.49 -14.84 -15.78
CA LEU A 157 26.60 -16.28 -15.96
C LEU A 157 26.76 -16.69 -17.42
N ARG A 158 26.33 -15.87 -18.39
CA ARG A 158 26.66 -16.10 -19.81
C ARG A 158 28.16 -16.02 -20.07
N GLN A 159 28.91 -15.29 -19.24
CA GLN A 159 30.37 -15.19 -19.34
C GLN A 159 31.12 -16.22 -18.48
N GLN A 160 30.47 -16.87 -17.50
CA GLN A 160 31.10 -17.85 -16.60
C GLN A 160 30.67 -19.30 -16.89
N ALA A 161 31.51 -20.26 -16.51
CA ALA A 161 31.34 -21.69 -16.83
C ALA A 161 29.99 -22.30 -16.37
N SER A 162 29.41 -23.16 -17.20
CA SER A 162 28.04 -23.70 -17.07
C SER A 162 27.72 -24.48 -15.80
N TRP A 163 28.73 -24.96 -15.05
CA TRP A 163 28.50 -25.76 -13.84
C TRP A 163 27.94 -24.95 -12.65
N VAL A 164 28.25 -23.65 -12.58
CA VAL A 164 27.77 -22.74 -11.51
C VAL A 164 26.41 -22.12 -11.84
N PHE A 165 25.97 -22.19 -13.10
CA PHE A 165 24.73 -21.57 -13.58
C PHE A 165 23.49 -22.13 -12.86
N ILE A 166 23.39 -23.46 -12.77
CA ILE A 166 22.22 -24.16 -12.23
C ILE A 166 21.98 -23.83 -10.75
N PRO A 167 22.96 -23.99 -9.83
CA PRO A 167 22.72 -23.71 -8.41
C PRO A 167 22.44 -22.23 -8.14
N VAL A 168 23.12 -21.32 -8.83
CA VAL A 168 22.92 -19.86 -8.65
C VAL A 168 21.53 -19.43 -9.15
N SER A 169 21.06 -20.00 -10.26
CA SER A 169 19.73 -19.71 -10.79
C SER A 169 18.61 -20.19 -9.85
N ILE A 170 18.76 -21.38 -9.25
CA ILE A 170 17.81 -21.90 -8.26
C ILE A 170 17.75 -20.99 -7.03
N LEU A 171 18.92 -20.60 -6.50
CA LEU A 171 19.00 -19.74 -5.32
C LEU A 171 18.37 -18.35 -5.59
N ALA A 172 18.58 -17.81 -6.79
CA ALA A 172 18.01 -16.53 -7.22
C ALA A 172 16.51 -16.57 -7.48
N ALA A 173 15.95 -17.72 -7.86
CA ALA A 173 14.52 -17.88 -8.08
C ALA A 173 13.72 -17.86 -6.77
N ILE A 174 14.32 -18.25 -5.64
CA ILE A 174 13.64 -18.33 -4.34
C ILE A 174 13.07 -16.96 -3.92
N PRO A 175 13.84 -15.85 -3.88
CA PRO A 175 13.29 -14.54 -3.56
C PRO A 175 12.24 -14.05 -4.56
N VAL A 176 12.38 -14.37 -5.86
CA VAL A 176 11.43 -13.96 -6.91
C VAL A 176 10.07 -14.63 -6.70
N VAL A 177 10.07 -15.94 -6.49
CA VAL A 177 8.85 -16.74 -6.28
C VAL A 177 8.21 -16.35 -4.97
N LEU A 178 9.00 -16.19 -3.90
CA LEU A 178 8.50 -15.76 -2.59
C LEU A 178 7.83 -14.38 -2.68
N PHE A 179 8.45 -13.44 -3.41
CA PHE A 179 7.87 -12.12 -3.64
C PHE A 179 6.58 -12.20 -4.44
N GLY A 180 6.53 -12.99 -5.53
CA GLY A 180 5.33 -13.20 -6.31
C GLY A 180 4.17 -13.77 -5.49
N LEU A 181 4.43 -14.79 -4.67
CA LEU A 181 3.42 -15.41 -3.80
C LEU A 181 2.95 -14.47 -2.68
N SER A 182 3.84 -13.68 -2.10
CA SER A 182 3.52 -12.81 -0.96
C SER A 182 2.87 -11.49 -1.37
N GLN A 183 3.34 -10.87 -2.46
CA GLN A 183 2.87 -9.55 -2.87
C GLN A 183 1.57 -9.55 -3.65
N PHE A 184 1.28 -10.62 -4.38
CA PHE A 184 0.06 -10.73 -5.14
C PHE A 184 -1.22 -10.63 -4.27
N PRO A 185 -1.36 -11.39 -3.17
CA PRO A 185 -2.53 -11.25 -2.28
C PRO A 185 -2.55 -9.88 -1.58
N LEU A 186 -1.40 -9.36 -1.16
CA LEU A 186 -1.29 -8.06 -0.49
C LEU A 186 -1.71 -6.89 -1.39
N PHE A 187 -1.29 -6.92 -2.66
CA PHE A 187 -1.67 -5.93 -3.66
C PHE A 187 -3.17 -5.99 -3.95
N VAL A 188 -3.70 -7.21 -4.15
CA VAL A 188 -5.13 -7.43 -4.38
C VAL A 188 -5.96 -6.95 -3.18
N ASP A 189 -5.53 -7.24 -1.96
CA ASP A 189 -6.22 -6.84 -0.73
C ASP A 189 -6.20 -5.32 -0.54
N ILE A 190 -5.09 -4.63 -0.82
CA ILE A 190 -5.01 -3.16 -0.73
C ILE A 190 -5.95 -2.51 -1.75
N VAL A 191 -5.97 -3.03 -2.99
CA VAL A 191 -6.84 -2.52 -4.06
C VAL A 191 -8.31 -2.83 -3.75
N SER A 192 -8.63 -4.06 -3.31
CA SER A 192 -10.01 -4.46 -3.00
C SER A 192 -10.52 -3.83 -1.71
N SER A 193 -9.68 -3.53 -0.73
CA SER A 193 -10.10 -2.82 0.49
C SER A 193 -10.42 -1.35 0.22
N THR A 194 -9.66 -0.74 -0.71
CA THR A 194 -9.83 0.68 -1.07
C THR A 194 -10.95 0.90 -2.09
N TYR A 195 -11.10 0.01 -3.07
CA TYR A 195 -12.07 0.12 -4.17
C TYR A 195 -13.23 -0.89 -4.09
N GLY A 196 -13.16 -1.88 -3.22
CA GLY A 196 -14.20 -2.89 -3.05
C GLY A 196 -15.50 -2.30 -2.52
N ARG A 197 -16.62 -2.95 -2.89
CA ARG A 197 -17.96 -2.52 -2.48
C ARG A 197 -18.05 -2.50 -0.95
N GLY A 198 -18.20 -1.30 -0.38
CA GLY A 198 -18.42 -1.11 1.05
C GLY A 198 -19.42 -2.11 1.62
N ILE A 199 -19.01 -2.81 2.68
CA ILE A 199 -19.78 -3.86 3.38
C ILE A 199 -21.18 -3.35 3.79
N PHE A 200 -21.33 -2.04 3.97
CA PHE A 200 -22.61 -1.42 4.31
C PHE A 200 -23.58 -1.24 3.14
N ARG A 201 -23.12 -1.20 1.88
CA ARG A 201 -24.01 -1.11 0.72
C ARG A 201 -24.91 -2.34 0.58
N ASN A 202 -24.45 -3.50 1.05
CA ASN A 202 -25.22 -4.74 0.99
C ASN A 202 -26.23 -4.88 2.16
N ARG A 203 -25.89 -4.39 3.37
CA ARG A 203 -26.85 -4.36 4.51
C ARG A 203 -27.93 -3.30 4.34
N SER A 204 -27.59 -2.14 3.80
CA SER A 204 -28.56 -1.05 3.60
C SER A 204 -29.69 -1.47 2.64
N LYS A 205 -29.36 -2.14 1.51
CA LYS A 205 -30.38 -2.71 0.60
C LYS A 205 -31.29 -3.74 1.29
N LYS A 206 -30.75 -4.62 2.15
CA LYS A 206 -31.58 -5.57 2.92
C LYS A 206 -32.48 -4.89 3.95
N ALA A 207 -32.01 -3.81 4.58
CA ALA A 207 -32.82 -3.05 5.55
C ALA A 207 -33.96 -2.23 4.90
N TYR A 208 -33.76 -1.69 3.69
CA TYR A 208 -34.83 -1.01 2.95
C TYR A 208 -35.91 -1.97 2.45
N LEU A 209 -35.54 -3.23 2.15
CA LEU A 209 -36.49 -4.27 1.75
C LEU A 209 -37.20 -4.96 2.94
N ALA A 210 -36.78 -4.69 4.17
CA ALA A 210 -37.33 -5.27 5.39
C ALA A 210 -38.24 -4.33 6.18
N LYS A 211 -38.64 -3.17 5.62
CA LYS A 211 -39.71 -2.36 6.23
C LYS A 211 -41.07 -3.02 5.95
N PRO A 212 -41.82 -3.50 6.96
CA PRO A 212 -43.23 -3.79 6.77
C PRO A 212 -43.97 -2.46 6.52
N VAL A 213 -44.81 -2.45 5.50
CA VAL A 213 -45.79 -1.40 5.25
C VAL A 213 -46.81 -1.47 6.38
N TYR A 214 -46.67 -0.62 7.40
CA TYR A 214 -47.75 -0.40 8.36
C TYR A 214 -48.60 0.78 7.89
N SER A 215 -49.74 0.42 7.30
CA SER A 215 -50.91 1.28 7.10
C SER A 215 -51.58 1.53 8.46
N GLY A 216 -52.17 2.71 8.63
CA GLY A 216 -52.63 3.25 9.92
C GLY A 216 -53.81 2.53 10.59
N GLY A 217 -53.99 2.83 11.87
CA GLY A 217 -55.17 2.44 12.65
C GLY A 217 -55.05 2.91 14.11
N TYR A 218 -56.07 3.61 14.59
CA TYR A 218 -56.25 4.16 15.95
C TYR A 218 -56.18 3.10 17.08
N GLY A 219 -55.75 3.50 18.30
CA GLY A 219 -56.21 2.89 19.55
C GLY A 219 -55.18 2.72 20.69
N ASN A 220 -55.33 3.54 21.72
CA ASN A 220 -55.05 3.39 23.16
C ASN A 220 -53.91 2.50 23.73
N VAL A 221 -53.07 3.18 24.53
CA VAL A 221 -52.52 2.85 25.88
C VAL A 221 -52.32 1.37 26.25
N GLU A 222 -51.06 0.96 26.48
CA GLU A 222 -50.66 0.30 27.73
C GLU A 222 -49.14 0.38 27.98
N VAL A 223 -48.83 0.61 29.25
CA VAL A 223 -47.52 0.66 29.91
C VAL A 223 -46.96 -0.76 30.02
N LEU A 224 -45.65 -0.96 29.96
CA LEU A 224 -44.93 -1.90 30.85
C LEU A 224 -43.40 -1.79 30.70
N GLU A 225 -42.75 -1.57 31.86
CA GLU A 225 -41.37 -1.92 32.22
C GLU A 225 -41.04 -3.37 31.78
N VAL A 226 -39.80 -3.75 31.47
CA VAL A 226 -38.62 -3.89 32.35
C VAL A 226 -37.34 -3.78 31.51
#